data_AF-A0A349WGV1-F1
#
_entry.id   AF-A0A349WGV1-F1
#
_cell.length_a   1.000
_cell.length_b   1.000
_cell.length_c   1.000
_cell.angle_alpha   90.00
_cell.angle_beta   90.00
_cell.angle_gamma   90.00
#
_symmetry.space_group_name_H-M   'P 1'
#
loop_
_entity.id
_entity.type
_entity.pdbx_description
1 polymer ?
#
loop_
_entity_poly.entity_id
_entity_poly.type
_entity_poly.pdbx_seq_one_letter_code
_entity_poly.pdbx_strand_id
1 'polypeptide(L)'
;PNPSFAQGLGYSTFLQKTGPDKAFSSGAFGCVRNNGYKFHEGVDLFPVKRHKSGQAKDQVFSAIAGIITYVNHNAGHSAYGKYIVMEHPNVVPSIYTLYAHLAEIFPTIKIGVKMSEAMPLGRMGNSSSFKIPLIRSHLHFEIGLRLTNQFQAWFDKKGFKTSNRHGNYSGFNLVGIDPLHFFSEYRKKTFLQPLDYLNSLPVILKVRVKSKKPTDFAQRYPSLCPNFNASASSWDCSFGPFGIPVRIEPSLQSKLSSSTFKILSYDLRGSSKPCRKLVEKTSSGYEISEQMQSYLEMIFRI
;
A
#
# COMPACT_ATOMS: atom_id res chain seq x y z
N PRO A 1 15.58 14.72 -10.79
CA PRO A 1 15.46 13.34 -10.26
C PRO A 1 16.81 12.83 -9.71
N ASN A 2 16.78 12.03 -8.65
CA ASN A 2 17.96 11.38 -8.07
C ASN A 2 18.28 10.08 -8.84
N PRO A 3 19.45 9.93 -9.50
CA PRO A 3 19.75 8.74 -10.30
C PRO A 3 20.24 7.54 -9.48
N SER A 4 20.51 7.72 -8.17
CA SER A 4 21.21 6.74 -7.34
C SER A 4 20.57 5.34 -7.33
N PHE A 5 19.24 5.26 -7.25
CA PHE A 5 18.55 3.97 -7.30
C PHE A 5 18.75 3.27 -8.66
N ALA A 6 18.71 4.02 -9.77
CA ALA A 6 18.94 3.50 -11.13
C ALA A 6 20.36 2.99 -11.32
N GLN A 7 21.32 3.63 -10.65
CA GLN A 7 22.74 3.27 -10.66
C GLN A 7 23.09 2.15 -9.66
N GLY A 8 22.11 1.62 -8.91
CA GLY A 8 22.34 0.54 -7.94
C GLY A 8 23.10 1.00 -6.68
N LEU A 9 23.12 2.30 -6.38
CA LEU A 9 23.78 2.83 -5.19
C LEU A 9 22.98 2.48 -3.91
N GLY A 10 23.64 2.50 -2.76
CA GLY A 10 23.05 2.13 -1.47
C GLY A 10 22.04 3.15 -0.91
N TYR A 11 21.24 2.74 0.07
CA TYR A 11 20.14 3.53 0.65
C TYR A 11 20.51 4.95 1.11
N SER A 12 21.73 5.16 1.58
CA SER A 12 22.22 6.46 2.02
C SER A 12 22.21 7.54 0.94
N THR A 13 22.12 7.14 -0.33
CA THR A 13 22.20 8.03 -1.49
C THR A 13 20.84 8.48 -2.02
N PHE A 14 19.72 7.98 -1.48
CA PHE A 14 18.38 8.42 -1.90
C PHE A 14 17.28 8.33 -0.83
N LEU A 15 17.41 7.51 0.22
CA LEU A 15 16.38 7.40 1.26
C LEU A 15 16.47 8.51 2.31
N GLN A 16 15.34 9.11 2.65
CA GLN A 16 15.23 10.03 3.78
C GLN A 16 15.06 9.24 5.08
N LYS A 17 16.07 9.28 5.95
CA LYS A 17 15.95 8.69 7.30
C LYS A 17 14.97 9.46 8.19
N THR A 18 14.38 8.74 9.15
CA THR A 18 13.32 9.25 10.04
C THR A 18 13.82 10.10 11.21
N GLY A 19 15.13 10.24 11.38
CA GLY A 19 15.75 11.07 12.42
C GLY A 19 17.27 11.09 12.28
N PRO A 20 17.97 11.97 12.98
CA PRO A 20 19.43 12.08 12.92
C PRO A 20 20.13 10.75 13.28
N ASP A 21 19.68 10.07 14.34
CA ASP A 21 20.32 8.85 14.85
C ASP A 21 19.76 7.56 14.23
N LYS A 22 18.97 7.68 13.16
CA LYS A 22 18.32 6.53 12.51
C LYS A 22 19.13 6.07 11.30
N ALA A 23 19.12 4.77 11.04
CA ALA A 23 19.65 4.23 9.80
C ALA A 23 18.83 4.73 8.59
N PHE A 24 19.47 4.81 7.43
CA PHE A 24 18.80 5.17 6.17
C PHE A 24 17.68 4.21 5.78
N SER A 25 17.80 2.94 6.17
CA SER A 25 16.75 1.93 6.02
C SER A 25 15.44 2.32 6.72
N SER A 26 15.43 3.26 7.67
CA SER A 26 14.19 3.73 8.31
C SER A 26 13.21 4.47 7.37
N GLY A 27 13.69 4.90 6.20
CA GLY A 27 12.88 5.43 5.11
C GLY A 27 12.49 4.38 4.06
N ALA A 28 12.86 3.11 4.22
CA ALA A 28 12.48 2.03 3.30
C ALA A 28 11.09 1.46 3.64
N PHE A 29 10.54 0.64 2.76
CA PHE A 29 9.30 -0.08 3.03
C PHE A 29 9.47 -1.12 4.14
N GLY A 30 8.41 -1.39 4.90
CA GLY A 30 8.36 -2.50 5.85
C GLY A 30 8.47 -2.12 7.33
N CYS A 31 8.75 -3.10 8.18
CA CYS A 31 8.96 -2.91 9.63
C CYS A 31 10.34 -2.31 9.94
N VAL A 32 10.58 -1.07 9.49
CA VAL A 32 11.89 -0.41 9.57
C VAL A 32 11.94 0.76 10.57
N ARG A 33 10.84 1.03 11.27
CA ARG A 33 10.70 2.12 12.24
C ARG A 33 10.44 1.57 13.64
N ASN A 34 10.84 2.33 14.67
CA ASN A 34 10.66 1.99 16.09
C ASN A 34 11.09 0.54 16.41
N ASN A 35 12.32 0.16 16.06
CA ASN A 35 12.84 -1.20 16.27
C ASN A 35 11.97 -2.31 15.65
N GLY A 36 11.31 -1.98 14.53
CA GLY A 36 10.46 -2.89 13.77
C GLY A 36 9.01 -2.96 14.24
N TYR A 37 8.58 -2.13 15.20
CA TYR A 37 7.20 -2.08 15.69
C TYR A 37 6.30 -1.15 14.88
N LYS A 38 6.87 -0.30 14.01
CA LYS A 38 6.11 0.58 13.15
C LYS A 38 6.37 0.24 11.69
N PHE A 39 5.28 -0.06 10.98
CA PHE A 39 5.30 -0.33 9.55
C PHE A 39 5.44 0.97 8.75
N HIS A 40 6.01 0.85 7.57
CA HIS A 40 6.12 1.91 6.60
C HIS A 40 5.62 1.41 5.24
N GLU A 41 4.45 1.92 4.84
CA GLU A 41 3.71 1.53 3.64
C GLU A 41 4.38 1.91 2.31
N GLY A 42 5.49 2.65 2.32
CA GLY A 42 6.18 3.14 1.13
C GLY A 42 7.66 3.39 1.34
N VAL A 43 8.22 4.26 0.51
CA VAL A 43 9.61 4.73 0.62
C VAL A 43 9.65 6.25 0.73
N ASP A 44 10.58 6.75 1.54
CA ASP A 44 10.81 8.18 1.70
C ASP A 44 12.06 8.58 0.90
N LEU A 45 11.90 9.40 -0.12
CA LEU A 45 12.98 9.86 -0.99
C LEU A 45 13.36 11.31 -0.67
N PHE A 46 14.63 11.57 -0.35
CA PHE A 46 15.07 12.94 -0.04
C PHE A 46 15.19 13.81 -1.31
N PRO A 47 15.11 15.15 -1.19
CA PRO A 47 15.36 16.07 -2.30
C PRO A 47 16.83 16.15 -2.65
N VAL A 48 17.15 16.26 -3.95
CA VAL A 48 18.53 16.50 -4.42
C VAL A 48 18.84 17.99 -4.56
N LYS A 49 17.81 18.86 -4.60
CA LYS A 49 17.97 20.30 -4.72
C LYS A 49 17.12 21.03 -3.68
N ARG A 50 17.67 22.10 -3.11
CA ARG A 50 16.96 22.98 -2.16
C ARG A 50 17.09 24.44 -2.54
N HIS A 51 16.08 25.21 -2.18
CA HIS A 51 16.14 26.67 -2.17
C HIS A 51 17.01 27.16 -0.99
N LYS A 52 17.46 28.42 -1.03
CA LYS A 52 18.18 29.06 0.09
C LYS A 52 17.38 29.00 1.41
N SER A 53 16.05 28.97 1.32
CA SER A 53 15.14 28.80 2.46
C SER A 53 15.12 27.38 3.06
N GLY A 54 15.83 26.41 2.46
CA GLY A 54 15.85 25.01 2.88
C GLY A 54 14.73 24.15 2.27
N GLN A 55 13.76 24.74 1.59
CA GLN A 55 12.66 24.03 0.91
C GLN A 55 13.18 23.17 -0.24
N ALA A 56 12.60 21.97 -0.41
CA ALA A 56 12.86 21.11 -1.55
C ALA A 56 12.47 21.83 -2.87
N LYS A 57 13.36 21.77 -3.87
CA LYS A 57 13.12 22.33 -5.21
C LYS A 57 12.65 21.26 -6.21
N ASP A 58 12.83 19.99 -5.85
CA ASP A 58 12.55 18.85 -6.71
C ASP A 58 11.08 18.73 -7.11
N GLN A 59 10.85 18.57 -8.41
CA GLN A 59 9.57 18.13 -8.94
C GLN A 59 9.36 16.64 -8.69
N VAL A 60 8.11 16.27 -8.47
CA VAL A 60 7.64 14.88 -8.37
C VAL A 60 6.93 14.52 -9.68
N PHE A 61 7.16 13.32 -10.17
CA PHE A 61 6.68 12.86 -11.48
C PHE A 61 5.89 11.56 -11.33
N SER A 62 4.94 11.32 -12.23
CA SER A 62 4.22 10.04 -12.34
C SER A 62 5.21 8.91 -12.66
N ALA A 63 5.20 7.86 -11.83
CA ALA A 63 6.06 6.71 -12.00
C ALA A 63 5.60 5.79 -13.15
N ILE A 64 4.29 5.67 -13.33
CA ILE A 64 3.64 4.79 -14.31
C ILE A 64 2.50 5.57 -14.97
N ALA A 65 2.25 5.35 -16.26
CA ALA A 65 1.09 5.93 -16.94
C ALA A 65 -0.22 5.50 -16.25
N GLY A 66 -1.17 6.42 -16.10
CA GLY A 66 -2.38 6.14 -15.34
C GLY A 66 -3.35 7.32 -15.29
N ILE A 67 -4.23 7.29 -14.30
CA ILE A 67 -5.28 8.30 -14.11
C ILE A 67 -5.17 8.82 -12.69
N ILE A 68 -5.25 10.14 -12.50
CA ILE A 68 -5.38 10.75 -11.17
C ILE A 68 -6.74 10.32 -10.60
N THR A 69 -6.74 9.56 -9.50
CA THR A 69 -7.96 9.06 -8.88
C THR A 69 -8.32 9.79 -7.59
N TYR A 70 -7.35 10.46 -6.98
CA TYR A 70 -7.57 11.25 -5.77
C TYR A 70 -6.51 12.33 -5.58
N VAL A 71 -6.94 13.46 -5.01
CA VAL A 71 -6.06 14.59 -4.68
C VAL A 71 -6.49 15.18 -3.34
N ASN A 72 -5.57 15.24 -2.37
CA ASN A 72 -5.75 16.00 -1.14
C ASN A 72 -4.89 17.26 -1.16
N HIS A 73 -5.52 18.43 -1.22
CA HIS A 73 -4.82 19.71 -1.13
C HIS A 73 -4.61 20.20 0.32
N ASN A 74 -5.29 19.60 1.30
CA ASN A 74 -5.23 20.05 2.69
C ASN A 74 -4.23 19.22 3.50
N ALA A 75 -3.09 19.84 3.84
CA ALA A 75 -2.04 19.19 4.62
C ALA A 75 -2.50 18.69 6.00
N GLY A 76 -3.41 19.41 6.66
CA GLY A 76 -3.88 19.09 8.01
C GLY A 76 -4.83 17.88 8.07
N HIS A 77 -5.36 17.44 6.93
CA HIS A 77 -6.36 16.37 6.90
C HIS A 77 -5.77 14.96 6.97
N SER A 78 -4.47 14.78 6.73
CA SER A 78 -3.86 13.46 6.62
C SER A 78 -2.42 13.44 7.14
N ALA A 79 -2.00 12.29 7.67
CA ALA A 79 -0.58 12.03 7.95
C ALA A 79 0.28 12.15 6.68
N TYR A 80 -0.28 11.84 5.49
CA TYR A 80 0.37 12.04 4.20
C TYR A 80 0.51 13.51 3.78
N GLY A 81 -0.17 14.44 4.46
CA GLY A 81 -0.21 15.85 4.08
C GLY A 81 -0.95 16.07 2.77
N LYS A 82 -0.38 16.89 1.88
CA LYS A 82 -0.85 16.99 0.50
C LYS A 82 -0.38 15.76 -0.27
N TYR A 83 -1.30 15.04 -0.88
CA TYR A 83 -0.96 13.83 -1.61
C TYR A 83 -1.88 13.58 -2.80
N ILE A 84 -1.37 12.78 -3.73
CA ILE A 84 -2.04 12.35 -4.95
C ILE A 84 -2.06 10.82 -4.95
N VAL A 85 -3.18 10.24 -5.37
CA VAL A 85 -3.24 8.82 -5.74
C VAL A 85 -3.55 8.71 -7.22
N MET A 86 -2.85 7.82 -7.89
CA MET A 86 -3.09 7.41 -9.26
C MET A 86 -3.46 5.93 -9.29
N GLU A 87 -4.40 5.55 -10.16
CA GLU A 87 -4.61 4.15 -10.53
C GLU A 87 -4.11 3.90 -11.96
N HIS A 88 -3.62 2.69 -12.22
CA HIS A 88 -2.96 2.30 -13.46
C HIS A 88 -3.75 1.18 -14.15
N PRO A 89 -4.89 1.48 -14.81
CA PRO A 89 -5.79 0.47 -15.36
C PRO A 89 -5.22 -0.30 -16.57
N ASN A 90 -4.12 0.19 -17.16
CA ASN A 90 -3.49 -0.42 -18.33
C ASN A 90 -2.43 -1.48 -17.98
N VAL A 91 -2.24 -1.78 -16.69
CA VAL A 91 -1.39 -2.90 -16.23
C VAL A 91 -2.25 -3.92 -15.47
N VAL A 92 -1.82 -5.18 -15.43
CA VAL A 92 -2.59 -6.26 -14.80
C VAL A 92 -1.85 -6.84 -13.58
N PRO A 93 -2.51 -6.97 -12.40
CA PRO A 93 -3.73 -6.24 -12.06
C PRO A 93 -3.48 -4.73 -12.07
N SER A 94 -4.55 -3.94 -12.13
CA SER A 94 -4.43 -2.50 -11.89
C SER A 94 -3.79 -2.27 -10.53
N ILE A 95 -2.83 -1.37 -10.44
CA ILE A 95 -2.17 -0.98 -9.19
C ILE A 95 -2.44 0.49 -8.92
N TYR A 96 -2.25 0.92 -7.67
CA TYR A 96 -2.18 2.34 -7.34
C TYR A 96 -0.73 2.79 -7.18
N THR A 97 -0.47 4.08 -7.39
CA THR A 97 0.70 4.77 -6.82
C THR A 97 0.25 5.98 -6.00
N LEU A 98 0.95 6.26 -4.91
CA LEU A 98 0.68 7.39 -4.01
C LEU A 98 1.91 8.28 -3.90
N TYR A 99 1.71 9.60 -3.97
CA TYR A 99 2.76 10.62 -3.89
C TYR A 99 2.39 11.62 -2.80
N ALA A 100 3.10 11.60 -1.68
CA ALA A 100 2.75 12.36 -0.48
C ALA A 100 3.81 13.39 -0.04
N HIS A 101 3.46 14.12 1.01
CA HIS A 101 4.22 15.22 1.61
C HIS A 101 4.52 16.38 0.67
N LEU A 102 3.70 16.58 -0.37
CA LEU A 102 3.93 17.59 -1.39
C LEU A 102 3.85 19.01 -0.81
N ALA A 103 4.79 19.87 -1.19
CA ALA A 103 4.68 21.31 -0.90
C ALA A 103 3.55 21.93 -1.73
N GLU A 104 3.47 21.50 -2.99
CA GLU A 104 2.55 22.00 -4.00
C GLU A 104 2.12 20.86 -4.92
N ILE A 105 0.85 20.87 -5.30
CA ILE A 105 0.26 20.03 -6.35
C ILE A 105 -0.03 20.96 -7.51
N PHE A 106 0.43 20.60 -8.72
CA PHE A 106 0.27 21.49 -9.86
C PHE A 106 -1.19 21.67 -10.28
N PRO A 107 -1.61 22.86 -10.77
CA PRO A 107 -3.02 23.15 -11.07
C PRO A 107 -3.66 22.23 -12.13
N THR A 108 -2.84 21.62 -12.98
CA THR A 108 -3.27 20.64 -13.99
C THR A 108 -3.66 19.29 -13.40
N ILE A 109 -3.25 19.00 -12.16
CA ILE A 109 -3.53 17.74 -11.49
C ILE A 109 -4.92 17.78 -10.86
N LYS A 110 -5.86 17.09 -11.50
CA LYS A 110 -7.25 16.96 -11.07
C LYS A 110 -7.70 15.51 -11.25
N ILE A 111 -8.68 15.08 -10.45
CA ILE A 111 -9.28 13.74 -10.58
C ILE A 111 -9.78 13.54 -12.01
N GLY A 112 -9.50 12.37 -12.59
CA GLY A 112 -9.86 12.00 -13.96
C GLY A 112 -8.80 12.34 -15.02
N VAL A 113 -7.79 13.15 -14.70
CA VAL A 113 -6.72 13.48 -15.64
C VAL A 113 -5.87 12.25 -15.94
N LYS A 114 -5.68 11.96 -17.23
CA LYS A 114 -4.74 10.93 -17.70
C LYS A 114 -3.32 11.48 -17.68
N MET A 115 -2.40 10.68 -17.16
CA MET A 115 -1.00 11.02 -17.05
C MET A 115 -0.17 9.97 -17.80
N SER A 116 0.78 10.43 -18.59
CA SER A 116 1.86 9.58 -19.10
C SER A 116 2.91 9.36 -18.01
N GLU A 117 3.84 8.44 -18.24
CA GLU A 117 5.03 8.31 -17.40
C GLU A 117 5.87 9.59 -17.40
N ALA A 118 6.56 9.86 -16.30
CA ALA A 118 7.44 11.01 -16.13
C ALA A 118 6.76 12.39 -16.31
N MET A 119 5.44 12.47 -16.17
CA MET A 119 4.70 13.73 -16.19
C MET A 119 4.75 14.40 -14.81
N PRO A 120 4.96 15.74 -14.74
CA PRO A 120 5.09 16.43 -13.48
C PRO A 120 3.76 16.51 -12.71
N LEU A 121 3.80 16.18 -11.42
CA LEU A 121 2.65 16.16 -10.49
C LEU A 121 2.65 17.34 -9.52
N GLY A 122 3.83 17.84 -9.15
CA GLY A 122 3.97 18.85 -8.12
C GLY A 122 5.41 19.03 -7.65
N ARG A 123 5.57 19.71 -6.51
CA ARG A 123 6.87 19.92 -5.86
C ARG A 123 6.92 19.17 -4.52
N MET A 124 8.03 18.47 -4.31
CA MET A 124 8.31 17.77 -3.05
C MET A 124 8.28 18.75 -1.86
N GLY A 125 7.89 18.27 -0.68
CA GLY A 125 7.84 19.09 0.52
C GLY A 125 7.95 18.29 1.81
N ASN A 126 7.35 18.83 2.86
CA ASN A 126 7.29 18.27 4.21
C ASN A 126 5.89 18.41 4.82
N SER A 127 4.84 18.46 3.99
CA SER A 127 3.47 18.67 4.47
C SER A 127 2.95 17.43 5.19
N SER A 128 2.24 17.59 6.30
CA SER A 128 1.56 16.52 7.05
C SER A 128 0.63 17.13 8.10
N SER A 129 -0.27 16.32 8.66
CA SER A 129 -1.09 16.71 9.82
C SER A 129 -0.29 16.92 11.11
N PHE A 130 0.95 16.43 11.15
CA PHE A 130 1.93 16.68 12.21
C PHE A 130 3.15 17.42 11.64
N LYS A 131 4.09 17.85 12.47
CA LYS A 131 5.29 18.58 12.02
C LYS A 131 6.37 17.63 11.51
N ILE A 132 6.71 17.73 10.22
CA ILE A 132 7.94 17.18 9.65
C ILE A 132 8.95 18.34 9.50
N PRO A 133 10.16 18.28 10.08
CA PRO A 133 11.17 19.32 9.92
C PRO A 133 11.51 19.56 8.44
N LEU A 134 11.77 20.82 8.06
CA LEU A 134 12.06 21.19 6.67
C LEU A 134 13.26 20.44 6.07
N ILE A 135 14.30 20.22 6.89
CA ILE A 135 15.48 19.45 6.51
C ILE A 135 15.14 17.99 6.17
N ARG A 136 14.01 17.47 6.67
CA ARG A 136 13.47 16.14 6.37
C ARG A 136 12.35 16.18 5.33
N SER A 137 12.27 17.21 4.50
CA SER A 137 11.43 17.17 3.29
C SER A 137 11.74 15.91 2.50
N HIS A 138 10.70 15.23 2.00
CA HIS A 138 10.83 14.01 1.21
C HIS A 138 9.58 13.78 0.37
N LEU A 139 9.71 12.95 -0.64
CA LEU A 139 8.57 12.29 -1.28
C LEU A 139 8.32 10.98 -0.55
N HIS A 140 7.14 10.81 0.02
CA HIS A 140 6.66 9.49 0.41
C HIS A 140 5.95 8.87 -0.79
N PHE A 141 6.47 7.74 -1.27
CA PHE A 141 6.00 7.06 -2.47
C PHE A 141 5.56 5.64 -2.15
N GLU A 142 4.34 5.28 -2.57
CA GLU A 142 3.80 3.93 -2.44
C GLU A 142 3.36 3.38 -3.80
N ILE A 143 3.32 2.05 -3.88
CA ILE A 143 2.71 1.27 -4.96
C ILE A 143 2.00 0.08 -4.33
N GLY A 144 0.80 -0.30 -4.82
CA GLY A 144 0.09 -1.42 -4.23
C GLY A 144 -1.32 -1.66 -4.77
N LEU A 145 -2.15 -2.29 -3.94
CA LEU A 145 -3.56 -2.61 -4.22
C LEU A 145 -4.50 -1.90 -3.25
N ARG A 146 -5.76 -1.72 -3.68
CA ARG A 146 -6.83 -1.16 -2.86
C ARG A 146 -7.84 -2.24 -2.48
N LEU A 147 -8.22 -2.29 -1.21
CA LEU A 147 -9.01 -3.41 -0.68
C LEU A 147 -10.49 -3.36 -1.10
N THR A 148 -11.11 -2.18 -1.09
CA THR A 148 -12.54 -2.07 -1.43
C THR A 148 -12.92 -0.71 -2.06
N ASN A 149 -13.99 -0.69 -2.84
CA ASN A 149 -14.75 0.49 -3.27
C ASN A 149 -15.80 0.95 -2.24
N GLN A 150 -16.02 0.16 -1.19
CA GLN A 150 -17.05 0.36 -0.17
C GLN A 150 -16.41 0.71 1.18
N PHE A 151 -15.30 1.43 1.15
CA PHE A 151 -14.51 1.73 2.34
C PHE A 151 -15.33 2.48 3.41
N GLN A 152 -16.25 3.35 2.99
CA GLN A 152 -17.13 4.08 3.91
C GLN A 152 -17.94 3.14 4.81
N ALA A 153 -18.49 2.06 4.26
CA ALA A 153 -19.28 1.11 5.03
C ALA A 153 -18.46 0.41 6.12
N TRP A 154 -17.18 0.10 5.84
CA TRP A 154 -16.26 -0.41 6.85
C TRP A 154 -15.88 0.67 7.87
N PHE A 155 -15.60 1.88 7.41
CA PHE A 155 -15.21 3.01 8.25
C PHE A 155 -16.31 3.36 9.29
N ASP A 156 -17.57 3.39 8.87
CA ASP A 156 -18.71 3.68 9.75
C ASP A 156 -18.87 2.62 10.84
N LYS A 157 -18.67 1.33 10.51
CA LYS A 157 -18.70 0.23 11.48
C LYS A 157 -17.60 0.34 12.55
N LYS A 158 -16.47 0.99 12.26
CA LYS A 158 -15.35 1.13 13.21
C LYS A 158 -15.56 2.22 14.25
N GLY A 159 -16.56 3.10 14.09
CA GLY A 159 -16.91 4.10 15.10
C GLY A 159 -15.83 5.16 15.33
N PHE A 160 -15.05 5.51 14.29
CA PHE A 160 -14.06 6.57 14.40
C PHE A 160 -14.70 7.92 14.75
N LYS A 161 -14.02 8.71 15.58
CA LYS A 161 -14.48 10.05 16.00
C LYS A 161 -14.38 11.11 14.90
N THR A 162 -13.66 10.83 13.81
CA THR A 162 -13.48 11.75 12.69
C THR A 162 -14.21 11.23 11.46
N SER A 163 -14.68 12.14 10.61
CA SER A 163 -15.23 11.75 9.31
C SER A 163 -14.15 11.18 8.39
N ASN A 164 -14.57 10.32 7.46
CA ASN A 164 -13.71 9.86 6.38
C ASN A 164 -13.51 10.99 5.36
N ARG A 165 -12.37 11.67 5.43
CA ARG A 165 -12.02 12.77 4.52
C ARG A 165 -11.44 12.32 3.19
N HIS A 166 -11.18 11.02 3.02
CA HIS A 166 -10.36 10.50 1.93
C HIS A 166 -11.09 9.48 1.04
N GLY A 167 -12.36 9.18 1.38
CA GLY A 167 -13.14 8.20 0.64
C GLY A 167 -12.40 6.86 0.56
N ASN A 168 -12.33 6.29 -0.64
CA ASN A 168 -11.64 5.03 -0.90
C ASN A 168 -10.10 5.15 -0.89
N TYR A 169 -9.53 6.35 -0.77
CA TYR A 169 -8.08 6.60 -0.87
C TYR A 169 -7.46 6.97 0.48
N SER A 170 -8.05 6.44 1.54
CA SER A 170 -7.49 6.41 2.89
C SER A 170 -6.41 5.34 2.99
N GLY A 171 -5.33 5.61 3.74
CA GLY A 171 -4.26 4.63 3.98
C GLY A 171 -4.73 3.32 4.61
N PHE A 172 -5.88 3.31 5.29
CA PHE A 172 -6.50 2.06 5.78
C PHE A 172 -6.94 1.12 4.64
N ASN A 173 -7.32 1.68 3.49
CA ASN A 173 -7.82 0.92 2.33
C ASN A 173 -6.73 0.58 1.31
N LEU A 174 -5.51 1.10 1.52
CA LEU A 174 -4.38 0.94 0.62
C LEU A 174 -3.38 -0.05 1.22
N VAL A 175 -2.95 -1.01 0.42
CA VAL A 175 -1.99 -2.04 0.84
C VAL A 175 -0.81 -2.03 -0.11
N GLY A 176 0.30 -1.49 0.38
CA GLY A 176 1.54 -1.33 -0.36
C GLY A 176 2.34 -2.62 -0.53
N ILE A 177 3.12 -2.67 -1.60
CA ILE A 177 4.24 -3.59 -1.81
C ILE A 177 5.56 -2.79 -1.76
N ASP A 178 6.69 -3.47 -1.58
CA ASP A 178 8.01 -2.82 -1.57
C ASP A 178 8.32 -2.16 -2.93
N PRO A 179 8.35 -0.81 -3.01
CA PRO A 179 8.64 -0.12 -4.26
C PRO A 179 10.06 -0.39 -4.76
N LEU A 180 11.05 -0.51 -3.87
CA LEU A 180 12.45 -0.72 -4.27
C LEU A 180 12.60 -2.12 -4.88
N HIS A 181 11.99 -3.13 -4.26
CA HIS A 181 12.03 -4.50 -4.79
C HIS A 181 11.27 -4.59 -6.13
N PHE A 182 10.05 -4.06 -6.20
CA PHE A 182 9.23 -4.05 -7.42
C PHE A 182 9.99 -3.45 -8.61
N PHE A 183 10.52 -2.23 -8.47
CA PHE A 183 11.23 -1.58 -9.57
C PHE A 183 12.60 -2.20 -9.85
N SER A 184 13.27 -2.80 -8.85
CA SER A 184 14.53 -3.51 -9.09
C SER A 184 14.32 -4.77 -9.93
N GLU A 185 13.29 -5.56 -9.62
CA GLU A 185 12.92 -6.76 -10.35
C GLU A 185 12.41 -6.41 -11.76
N TYR A 186 11.63 -5.33 -11.90
CA TYR A 186 11.23 -4.82 -13.21
C TYR A 186 12.43 -4.47 -14.10
N ARG A 187 13.45 -3.77 -13.56
CA ARG A 187 14.67 -3.44 -14.32
C ARG A 187 15.48 -4.65 -14.74
N LYS A 188 15.50 -5.69 -13.89
CA LYS A 188 16.12 -6.98 -14.22
C LYS A 188 15.31 -7.80 -15.24
N LYS A 189 14.12 -7.31 -15.63
CA LYS A 189 13.17 -7.98 -16.52
C LYS A 189 12.74 -9.36 -15.99
N THR A 190 12.66 -9.52 -14.67
CA THR A 190 12.22 -10.79 -14.05
C THR A 190 10.70 -10.97 -14.10
N PHE A 191 9.96 -9.93 -14.49
CA PHE A 191 8.53 -9.99 -14.75
C PHE A 191 8.10 -9.02 -15.86
N LEU A 192 6.94 -9.28 -16.49
CA LEU A 192 6.38 -8.44 -17.55
C LEU A 192 5.24 -7.54 -17.05
N GLN A 193 4.42 -8.06 -16.13
CA GLN A 193 3.30 -7.32 -15.54
C GLN A 193 3.27 -7.43 -14.02
N PRO A 194 2.59 -6.50 -13.30
CA PRO A 194 2.46 -6.58 -11.84
C PRO A 194 1.93 -7.93 -11.32
N LEU A 195 1.12 -8.63 -12.11
CA LEU A 195 0.58 -9.95 -11.77
C LEU A 195 1.69 -10.99 -11.56
N ASP A 196 2.67 -11.03 -12.45
CA ASP A 196 3.82 -11.94 -12.37
C ASP A 196 4.60 -11.68 -11.07
N TYR A 197 4.84 -10.40 -10.75
CA TYR A 197 5.48 -10.00 -9.51
C TYR A 197 4.68 -10.47 -8.29
N LEU A 198 3.37 -10.21 -8.25
CA LEU A 198 2.51 -10.63 -7.14
C LEU A 198 2.45 -12.15 -6.99
N ASN A 199 2.45 -12.89 -8.10
CA ASN A 199 2.49 -14.36 -8.10
C ASN A 199 3.84 -14.92 -7.64
N SER A 200 4.93 -14.16 -7.78
CA SER A 200 6.25 -14.55 -7.31
C SER A 200 6.43 -14.38 -5.79
N LEU A 201 5.56 -13.59 -5.14
CA LEU A 201 5.65 -13.34 -3.70
C LEU A 201 5.34 -14.62 -2.89
N PRO A 202 6.06 -14.89 -1.80
CA PRO A 202 5.75 -16.02 -0.93
C PRO A 202 4.38 -15.83 -0.28
N VAL A 203 3.55 -16.89 -0.26
CA VAL A 203 2.31 -16.89 0.50
C VAL A 203 2.63 -17.02 1.99
N ILE A 204 2.34 -15.97 2.75
CA ILE A 204 2.59 -15.91 4.19
C ILE A 204 1.40 -16.42 4.99
N LEU A 205 0.18 -16.12 4.56
CA LEU A 205 -1.04 -16.53 5.25
C LEU A 205 -2.08 -16.99 4.24
N LYS A 206 -2.70 -18.14 4.51
CA LYS A 206 -3.92 -18.58 3.81
C LYS A 206 -5.08 -18.64 4.80
N VAL A 207 -6.15 -17.92 4.52
CA VAL A 207 -7.37 -17.87 5.35
C VAL A 207 -8.57 -18.31 4.53
N ARG A 208 -9.41 -19.16 5.10
CA ARG A 208 -10.76 -19.41 4.60
C ARG A 208 -11.74 -18.43 5.22
N VAL A 209 -12.53 -17.78 4.38
CA VAL A 209 -13.56 -16.82 4.78
C VAL A 209 -14.93 -17.34 4.39
N LYS A 210 -15.86 -17.35 5.35
CA LYS A 210 -17.27 -17.67 5.10
C LYS A 210 -17.96 -16.46 4.47
N SER A 211 -18.19 -16.50 3.16
CA SER A 211 -18.95 -15.47 2.44
C SER A 211 -19.63 -16.08 1.22
N LYS A 212 -20.88 -15.67 0.96
CA LYS A 212 -21.66 -16.02 -0.23
C LYS A 212 -21.53 -15.01 -1.37
N LYS A 213 -20.90 -13.86 -1.13
CA LYS A 213 -20.87 -12.75 -2.08
C LYS A 213 -19.48 -12.64 -2.72
N PRO A 214 -19.38 -12.51 -4.04
CA PRO A 214 -18.14 -12.08 -4.68
C PRO A 214 -17.78 -10.69 -4.15
N THR A 215 -16.48 -10.48 -3.93
CA THR A 215 -15.95 -9.24 -3.35
C THR A 215 -15.81 -8.18 -4.44
N ASP A 216 -15.98 -6.90 -4.10
CA ASP A 216 -15.69 -5.83 -5.08
C ASP A 216 -14.19 -5.80 -5.44
N PHE A 217 -13.35 -6.38 -4.58
CA PHE A 217 -11.95 -6.70 -4.86
C PHE A 217 -11.82 -7.61 -6.10
N ALA A 218 -12.64 -8.66 -6.22
CA ALA A 218 -12.60 -9.57 -7.37
C ALA A 218 -13.04 -8.91 -8.67
N GLN A 219 -14.00 -7.98 -8.61
CA GLN A 219 -14.39 -7.18 -9.78
C GLN A 219 -13.26 -6.24 -10.23
N ARG A 220 -12.49 -5.70 -9.28
CA ARG A 220 -11.34 -4.82 -9.57
C ARG A 220 -10.12 -5.58 -10.04
N TYR A 221 -9.90 -6.78 -9.49
CA TYR A 221 -8.71 -7.59 -9.71
C TYR A 221 -9.07 -9.03 -10.10
N PRO A 222 -9.75 -9.23 -11.25
CA PRO A 222 -10.15 -10.56 -11.70
C PRO A 222 -8.95 -11.49 -11.90
N SER A 223 -7.78 -10.95 -12.28
CA SER A 223 -6.54 -11.72 -12.43
C SER A 223 -6.00 -12.30 -11.12
N LEU A 224 -6.36 -11.73 -9.97
CA LEU A 224 -6.03 -12.27 -8.64
C LEU A 224 -7.16 -13.16 -8.09
N CYS A 225 -8.31 -13.21 -8.77
CA CYS A 225 -9.52 -13.85 -8.29
C CYS A 225 -10.08 -14.86 -9.29
N PRO A 226 -9.35 -15.96 -9.58
CA PRO A 226 -9.81 -16.97 -10.52
C PRO A 226 -11.14 -17.56 -10.06
N ASN A 227 -12.05 -17.75 -11.01
CA ASN A 227 -13.38 -18.33 -10.77
C ASN A 227 -14.23 -17.55 -9.73
N PHE A 228 -14.04 -16.24 -9.57
CA PHE A 228 -14.79 -15.44 -8.59
C PHE A 228 -16.30 -15.38 -8.81
N ASN A 229 -16.79 -15.74 -10.00
CA ASN A 229 -18.22 -15.83 -10.31
C ASN A 229 -18.84 -17.17 -9.89
N ALA A 230 -18.04 -18.13 -9.42
CA ALA A 230 -18.55 -19.42 -8.96
C ALA A 230 -19.44 -19.25 -7.72
N SER A 231 -20.52 -20.03 -7.64
CA SER A 231 -21.32 -20.13 -6.44
C SER A 231 -20.51 -20.83 -5.34
N ALA A 232 -20.06 -20.06 -4.36
CA ALA A 232 -19.28 -20.56 -3.23
C ALA A 232 -19.87 -20.11 -1.89
N SER A 233 -19.77 -20.98 -0.89
CA SER A 233 -20.15 -20.65 0.50
C SER A 233 -18.98 -20.16 1.35
N SER A 234 -17.76 -20.30 0.83
CA SER A 234 -16.51 -19.83 1.41
C SER A 234 -15.45 -19.60 0.34
N TRP A 235 -14.47 -18.77 0.68
CA TRP A 235 -13.38 -18.34 -0.19
C TRP A 235 -12.05 -18.57 0.50
N ASP A 236 -11.06 -19.08 -0.24
CA ASP A 236 -9.70 -19.23 0.25
C ASP A 236 -8.86 -18.04 -0.23
N CYS A 237 -8.31 -17.28 0.71
CA CYS A 237 -7.54 -16.07 0.47
C CYS A 237 -6.08 -16.30 0.83
N SER A 238 -5.18 -16.06 -0.12
CA SER A 238 -3.74 -16.11 0.08
C SER A 238 -3.19 -14.69 0.14
N PHE A 239 -2.39 -14.42 1.16
CA PHE A 239 -1.75 -13.13 1.41
C PHE A 239 -0.24 -13.30 1.35
N GLY A 240 0.41 -12.38 0.64
CA GLY A 240 1.86 -12.26 0.61
C GLY A 240 2.42 -11.52 1.84
N PRO A 241 3.69 -11.08 1.78
CA PRO A 241 4.30 -10.28 2.84
C PRO A 241 3.44 -9.08 3.25
N PHE A 242 3.34 -8.84 4.55
CA PHE A 242 2.63 -7.71 5.14
C PHE A 242 1.13 -7.59 4.80
N GLY A 243 0.53 -8.66 4.25
CA GLY A 243 -0.92 -8.76 4.07
C GLY A 243 -1.41 -8.32 2.69
N ILE A 244 -0.53 -8.18 1.71
CA ILE A 244 -0.92 -7.94 0.31
C ILE A 244 -1.75 -9.13 -0.20
N PRO A 245 -2.99 -8.94 -0.69
CA PRO A 245 -3.75 -10.04 -1.25
C PRO A 245 -3.13 -10.47 -2.58
N VAL A 246 -2.78 -11.75 -2.71
CA VAL A 246 -2.17 -12.31 -3.93
C VAL A 246 -3.09 -13.29 -4.66
N ARG A 247 -4.05 -13.89 -3.96
CA ARG A 247 -5.02 -14.80 -4.58
C ARG A 247 -6.30 -14.95 -3.75
N ILE A 248 -7.47 -14.92 -4.39
CA ILE A 248 -8.76 -15.24 -3.77
C ILE A 248 -9.52 -16.21 -4.68
N GLU A 249 -9.88 -17.39 -4.19
CA GLU A 249 -10.54 -18.41 -5.00
C GLU A 249 -11.70 -19.07 -4.25
N PRO A 250 -12.73 -19.56 -4.95
CA PRO A 250 -13.82 -20.27 -4.30
C PRO A 250 -13.28 -21.53 -3.63
N SER A 251 -13.70 -21.79 -2.39
CA SER A 251 -13.26 -22.97 -1.67
C SER A 251 -13.97 -24.23 -2.17
N LEU A 252 -13.20 -25.31 -2.39
CA LEU A 252 -13.72 -26.63 -2.75
C LEU A 252 -14.25 -27.43 -1.55
N GLN A 253 -13.96 -26.98 -0.33
CA GLN A 253 -14.37 -27.67 0.89
C GLN A 253 -15.69 -27.11 1.43
N SER A 254 -16.38 -27.93 2.23
CA SER A 254 -17.66 -27.58 2.82
C SER A 254 -17.59 -26.37 3.76
N LYS A 255 -18.75 -25.73 3.89
CA LYS A 255 -19.01 -24.49 4.63
C LYS A 255 -18.42 -24.51 6.05
N LEU A 256 -17.77 -23.42 6.47
CA LEU A 256 -17.36 -23.22 7.86
C LEU A 256 -18.59 -23.27 8.79
N SER A 257 -18.55 -24.18 9.77
CA SER A 257 -19.70 -24.50 10.65
C SER A 257 -20.08 -23.32 11.54
N SER A 258 -19.13 -22.72 12.26
CA SER A 258 -19.40 -21.63 13.23
C SER A 258 -18.56 -20.36 13.01
N SER A 259 -17.28 -20.45 12.67
CA SER A 259 -16.41 -19.27 12.53
C SER A 259 -16.54 -18.55 11.19
N THR A 260 -16.39 -17.23 11.18
CA THR A 260 -16.31 -16.41 9.96
C THR A 260 -14.99 -16.63 9.23
N PHE A 261 -13.92 -16.88 9.98
CA PHE A 261 -12.56 -17.09 9.47
C PHE A 261 -11.97 -18.41 9.97
N LYS A 262 -11.12 -19.03 9.16
CA LYS A 262 -10.28 -20.15 9.56
C LYS A 262 -8.90 -20.01 8.92
N ILE A 263 -7.84 -20.00 9.74
CA ILE A 263 -6.46 -20.07 9.23
C ILE A 263 -6.26 -21.47 8.63
N LEU A 264 -5.84 -21.53 7.37
CA LEU A 264 -5.52 -22.78 6.67
C LEU A 264 -4.02 -23.09 6.74
N SER A 265 -3.19 -22.08 6.58
CA SER A 265 -1.73 -22.19 6.70
C SER A 265 -1.13 -20.84 7.03
N TYR A 266 -0.01 -20.84 7.75
CA TYR A 266 0.77 -19.66 8.07
C TYR A 266 2.27 -19.95 8.02
N ASP A 267 3.03 -19.04 7.43
CA ASP A 267 4.48 -19.09 7.36
C ASP A 267 5.12 -18.21 8.43
N LEU A 268 5.88 -18.83 9.33
CA LEU A 268 6.58 -18.15 10.43
C LEU A 268 7.61 -17.12 9.94
N ARG A 269 8.10 -17.20 8.69
CA ARG A 269 8.97 -16.17 8.10
C ARG A 269 8.29 -14.79 8.09
N GLY A 270 6.97 -14.77 7.95
CA GLY A 270 6.13 -13.56 8.05
C GLY A 270 6.03 -12.96 9.46
N SER A 271 6.44 -13.69 10.50
CA SER A 271 6.45 -13.24 11.91
C SER A 271 7.78 -12.66 12.37
N SER A 272 8.80 -12.60 11.50
CA SER A 272 10.17 -12.22 11.90
C SER A 272 10.31 -10.78 12.42
N LYS A 273 9.32 -9.92 12.17
CA LYS A 273 9.26 -8.54 12.67
C LYS A 273 7.97 -8.30 13.47
N PRO A 274 8.00 -7.42 14.48
CA PRO A 274 6.87 -7.27 15.38
C PRO A 274 5.70 -6.46 14.81
N CYS A 275 5.92 -5.61 13.80
CA CYS A 275 4.83 -4.87 13.15
C CYS A 275 4.12 -5.69 12.06
N ARG A 276 2.89 -5.27 11.72
CA ARG A 276 2.12 -5.78 10.56
C ARG A 276 2.06 -7.32 10.51
N LYS A 277 2.03 -7.96 11.68
CA LYS A 277 1.78 -9.40 11.82
C LYS A 277 0.43 -9.72 11.22
N LEU A 278 0.33 -10.87 10.54
CA LEU A 278 -0.95 -11.33 9.99
C LEU A 278 -1.69 -12.24 10.96
N VAL A 279 -0.94 -12.93 11.83
CA VAL A 279 -1.46 -13.76 12.91
C VAL A 279 -0.80 -13.41 14.24
N GLU A 280 -1.52 -13.67 15.32
CA GLU A 280 -1.05 -13.51 16.69
C GLU A 280 -1.03 -14.87 17.40
N LYS A 281 -0.03 -15.09 18.24
CA LYS A 281 0.09 -16.32 19.03
C LYS A 281 -0.77 -16.18 20.27
N THR A 282 -1.67 -17.14 20.49
CA THR A 282 -2.54 -17.24 21.66
C THR A 282 -2.20 -18.50 22.47
N SER A 283 -2.86 -18.70 23.62
CA SER A 283 -2.73 -19.94 24.40
C SER A 283 -3.25 -21.17 23.65
N SER A 284 -4.21 -20.97 22.74
CA SER A 284 -4.87 -22.01 21.94
C SER A 284 -4.24 -22.22 20.55
N GLY A 285 -3.22 -21.44 20.18
CA GLY A 285 -2.52 -21.57 18.90
C GLY A 285 -2.27 -20.21 18.23
N TYR A 286 -2.85 -20.02 17.05
CA TYR A 286 -2.74 -18.78 16.27
C TYR A 286 -4.12 -18.25 15.88
N GLU A 287 -4.28 -16.94 15.99
CA GLU A 287 -5.48 -16.21 15.59
C GLU A 287 -5.13 -15.11 14.60
N ILE A 288 -6.12 -14.63 13.84
CA ILE A 288 -5.93 -13.55 12.88
C ILE A 288 -5.72 -12.25 13.65
N SER A 289 -4.68 -11.49 13.30
CA SER A 289 -4.41 -10.18 13.90
C SER A 289 -5.55 -9.17 13.61
N GLU A 290 -5.67 -8.13 14.43
CA GLU A 290 -6.66 -7.05 14.22
C GLU A 290 -6.52 -6.40 12.83
N GLN A 291 -5.27 -6.22 12.37
CA GLN A 291 -4.96 -5.65 11.07
C GLN A 291 -5.46 -6.53 9.92
N MET A 292 -5.22 -7.84 10.01
CA MET A 292 -5.65 -8.79 8.99
C MET A 292 -7.16 -9.00 9.02
N GLN A 293 -7.77 -8.98 10.21
CA GLN A 293 -9.23 -8.95 10.35
C GLN A 293 -9.84 -7.76 9.62
N SER A 294 -9.27 -6.55 9.79
CA SER A 294 -9.74 -5.34 9.09
C SER A 294 -9.67 -5.49 7.56
N TYR A 295 -8.63 -6.12 7.02
CA TYR A 295 -8.52 -6.39 5.58
C TYR A 295 -9.58 -7.37 5.10
N LEU A 296 -9.82 -8.45 5.84
CA LEU A 296 -10.84 -9.43 5.51
C LEU A 296 -12.25 -8.82 5.57
N GLU A 297 -12.53 -7.98 6.56
CA GLU A 297 -13.78 -7.21 6.66
C GLU A 297 -13.97 -6.29 5.45
N MET A 298 -12.94 -5.56 5.03
CA MET A 298 -13.01 -4.70 3.84
C MET A 298 -13.20 -5.49 2.56
N ILE A 299 -12.43 -6.57 2.36
CA ILE A 299 -12.52 -7.43 1.16
C ILE A 299 -13.91 -8.10 1.09
N PHE A 300 -14.40 -8.68 2.18
CA PHE A 300 -15.62 -9.50 2.18
C PHE A 300 -16.89 -8.78 2.63
N ARG A 301 -16.79 -7.53 3.08
CA ARG A 301 -17.90 -6.68 3.54
C ARG A 301 -18.69 -7.30 4.70
N ILE A 302 -17.97 -7.97 5.60
CA ILE A 302 -18.51 -8.60 6.81
C ILE A 302 -18.41 -7.65 8.01
#